data_AF-A0A9X0RM42-F1
#
_entry.id   AF-A0A9X0RM42-F1
#
_cell.length_a   1.000
_cell.length_b   1.000
_cell.length_c   1.000
_cell.angle_alpha   90.00
_cell.angle_beta   90.00
_cell.angle_gamma   90.00
#
_symmetry.space_group_name_H-M   'P 1'
#
loop_
_entity.id
_entity.type
_entity.pdbx_description
1 polymer ?
#
loop_
_entity_poly.entity_id
_entity_poly.type
_entity_poly.pdbx_seq_one_letter_code
_entity_poly.pdbx_strand_id
1 'polypeptide(L)'
;MIDPLIRNLQADIALLQLYITQRQKAGFHDMERMVEALTIFMFRALRIGELTNLNQIKVNFPAIDLADNQKKLAVQVTTNATPTKIDKTIAAFEKKNELGVSLKDRYSILYILGFCKVSKHTIPSYCKLIDTSFLIGELCDKADEDMIHNMLDAIRRHQDYTSLHPWNDKDSLEIVLNVINRNAIKHRMSCEGNLSDMLTGLKEINEIIGKGTIQRKQRCKSIADFKDQSMVKFLRSVTDDLSHIQAIINKSRVNDGDFVNVSYEDMIEIDKLKRNVANSSSDIARAHDIGIIINLIDR
;
A
#
# COMPACT_ATOMS: atom_id res chain seq x y z
N MET A 1 -12.38 -2.50 -1.05
CA MET A 1 -11.01 -2.16 -1.51
C MET A 1 -9.91 -2.45 -0.49
N ILE A 2 -10.17 -2.41 0.83
CA ILE A 2 -9.12 -2.58 1.85
C ILE A 2 -8.55 -4.00 1.92
N ASP A 3 -9.39 -5.02 1.85
CA ASP A 3 -8.98 -6.41 2.06
C ASP A 3 -7.89 -6.91 1.08
N PRO A 4 -8.02 -6.68 -0.25
CA PRO A 4 -6.96 -7.00 -1.20
C PRO A 4 -5.65 -6.23 -0.94
N LEU A 5 -5.75 -4.98 -0.48
CA LEU A 5 -4.58 -4.16 -0.15
C LEU A 5 -3.85 -4.69 1.09
N ILE A 6 -4.59 -5.16 2.10
CA ILE A 6 -4.00 -5.82 3.28
C ILE A 6 -3.32 -7.12 2.90
N ARG A 7 -3.92 -7.95 2.03
CA ARG A 7 -3.27 -9.17 1.52
C ARG A 7 -1.97 -8.86 0.77
N ASN A 8 -1.99 -7.85 -0.09
CA ASN A 8 -0.79 -7.38 -0.81
C ASN A 8 0.30 -6.87 0.15
N LEU A 9 -0.09 -6.10 1.19
CA LEU A 9 0.83 -5.64 2.23
C LEU A 9 1.45 -6.80 3.02
N GLN A 10 0.66 -7.80 3.38
CA GLN A 10 1.15 -9.02 4.04
C GLN A 10 2.17 -9.75 3.17
N ALA A 11 1.92 -9.84 1.86
CA ALA A 11 2.85 -10.46 0.91
C ALA A 11 4.17 -9.69 0.83
N ASP A 12 4.12 -8.36 0.73
CA ASP A 12 5.31 -7.48 0.71
C ASP A 12 6.14 -7.63 1.99
N ILE A 13 5.47 -7.64 3.15
CA ILE A 13 6.12 -7.82 4.46
C ILE A 13 6.76 -9.20 4.56
N ALA A 14 6.04 -10.27 4.19
CA ALA A 14 6.56 -11.62 4.25
C ALA A 14 7.79 -11.81 3.36
N LEU A 15 7.76 -11.23 2.16
CA LEU A 15 8.89 -11.23 1.23
C LEU A 15 10.09 -10.49 1.83
N LEU A 16 9.86 -9.32 2.44
CA LEU A 16 10.91 -8.55 3.10
C LEU A 16 11.51 -9.31 4.30
N GLN A 17 10.68 -9.96 5.11
CA GLN A 17 11.12 -10.80 6.21
C GLN A 17 11.98 -11.98 5.71
N LEU A 18 11.57 -12.62 4.62
CA LEU A 18 12.35 -13.69 3.98
C LEU A 18 13.70 -13.19 3.50
N TYR A 19 13.72 -12.05 2.79
CA TYR A 19 14.93 -11.42 2.29
C TYR A 19 15.91 -11.04 3.41
N ILE A 20 15.41 -10.38 4.47
CA ILE A 20 16.19 -10.06 5.67
C ILE A 20 16.77 -11.35 6.27
N THR A 21 15.95 -12.39 6.43
CA THR A 21 16.38 -13.67 7.02
C THR A 21 17.47 -14.34 6.18
N GLN A 22 17.36 -14.33 4.86
CA GLN A 22 18.39 -14.88 3.96
C GLN A 22 19.69 -14.08 4.03
N ARG A 23 19.61 -12.75 3.98
CA ARG A 23 20.78 -11.85 4.12
C ARG A 23 21.51 -12.04 5.46
N GLN A 24 20.77 -12.18 6.55
CA GLN A 24 21.33 -12.45 7.87
C GLN A 24 22.06 -13.80 7.91
N LYS A 25 21.48 -14.85 7.31
CA LYS A 25 22.16 -16.15 7.19
C LYS A 25 23.44 -16.08 6.36
N ALA A 26 23.49 -15.17 5.38
CA ALA A 26 24.67 -14.91 4.57
C ALA A 26 25.69 -13.95 5.23
N GLY A 27 25.46 -13.49 6.46
CA GLY A 27 26.39 -12.64 7.21
C GLY A 27 26.30 -11.14 6.93
N PHE A 28 25.26 -10.68 6.21
CA PHE A 28 25.03 -9.26 5.95
C PHE A 28 24.21 -8.63 7.10
N HIS A 29 24.80 -7.67 7.80
CA HIS A 29 24.18 -7.00 8.96
C HIS A 29 23.54 -5.64 8.63
N ASP A 30 23.66 -5.15 7.39
CA ASP A 30 23.16 -3.83 6.96
C ASP A 30 21.62 -3.70 7.01
N MET A 31 20.93 -4.83 7.19
CA MET A 31 19.47 -4.90 7.24
C MET A 31 18.86 -4.17 8.45
N GLU A 32 19.60 -4.04 9.56
CA GLU A 32 19.09 -3.41 10.79
C GLU A 32 18.74 -1.93 10.57
N ARG A 33 19.62 -1.19 9.88
CA ARG A 33 19.38 0.22 9.51
C ARG A 33 18.19 0.39 8.57
N MET A 34 18.02 -0.53 7.63
CA MET A 34 16.88 -0.53 6.71
C MET A 34 15.57 -0.74 7.48
N VAL A 35 15.54 -1.67 8.44
CA VAL A 35 14.35 -1.93 9.27
C VAL A 35 14.05 -0.75 10.20
N GLU A 36 15.07 -0.09 10.76
CA GLU A 36 14.90 1.15 11.53
C GLU A 36 14.23 2.25 10.69
N ALA A 37 14.76 2.52 9.50
CA ALA A 37 14.21 3.52 8.59
C ALA A 37 12.76 3.18 8.20
N LEU A 38 12.49 1.92 7.87
CA LEU A 38 11.14 1.44 7.57
C LEU A 38 10.19 1.61 8.77
N THR A 39 10.65 1.35 9.99
CA THR A 39 9.84 1.48 11.21
C THR A 39 9.38 2.92 11.44
N ILE A 40 10.23 3.91 11.15
CA ILE A 40 9.84 5.34 11.20
C ILE A 40 8.64 5.59 10.28
N PHE A 41 8.73 5.14 9.03
CA PHE A 41 7.64 5.33 8.07
C PHE A 41 6.38 4.57 8.47
N MET A 42 6.49 3.36 9.01
CA MET A 42 5.35 2.56 9.49
C MET A 42 4.62 3.24 10.66
N PHE A 43 5.35 3.72 11.67
CA PHE A 43 4.76 4.41 12.82
C PHE A 43 4.10 5.74 12.43
N ARG A 44 4.71 6.49 11.50
CA ARG A 44 4.11 7.69 10.91
C ARG A 44 2.85 7.36 10.13
N ALA A 45 2.90 6.36 9.25
CA ALA A 45 1.73 5.92 8.47
C ALA A 45 0.58 5.51 9.38
N LEU A 46 0.87 4.89 10.53
CA LEU A 46 -0.10 4.51 11.55
C LEU A 46 -0.55 5.64 12.49
N ARG A 47 0.06 6.83 12.37
CA ARG A 47 -0.12 7.98 13.28
C ARG A 47 0.19 7.65 14.76
N ILE A 48 0.97 6.58 15.01
CA ILE A 48 1.37 6.17 16.36
C ILE A 48 2.34 7.20 16.94
N GLY A 49 3.34 7.62 16.16
CA GLY A 49 4.31 8.64 16.59
C GLY A 49 5.18 9.16 15.45
N GLU A 50 5.70 10.37 15.62
CA GLU A 50 6.69 10.98 14.72
C GLU A 50 8.08 10.63 15.23
N LEU A 51 8.50 9.40 14.92
CA LEU A 51 9.76 8.85 15.38
C LEU A 51 10.96 9.54 14.73
N THR A 52 11.97 9.80 15.55
CA THR A 52 13.28 10.28 15.11
C THR A 52 14.36 9.24 15.42
N ASN A 53 15.34 9.07 14.54
CA ASN A 53 16.44 8.14 14.74
C ASN A 53 17.44 8.74 15.74
N LEU A 54 17.62 8.08 16.89
CA LEU A 54 18.48 8.56 17.97
C LEU A 54 19.97 8.39 17.67
N ASN A 55 20.34 7.46 16.79
CA ASN A 55 21.71 7.27 16.34
C ASN A 55 22.24 8.47 15.52
N GLN A 56 21.35 9.31 14.98
CA GLN A 56 21.74 10.59 14.35
C GLN A 56 22.04 11.70 15.37
N ILE A 57 21.51 11.59 16.59
CA ILE A 57 21.69 12.57 17.66
C ILE A 57 22.89 12.18 18.54
N LYS A 58 23.04 10.88 18.83
CA LYS A 58 24.15 10.33 19.58
C LYS A 58 24.46 8.93 19.06
N VAL A 59 25.68 8.73 18.58
CA VAL A 59 26.15 7.41 18.11
C VAL A 59 26.02 6.38 19.22
N ASN A 60 25.41 5.23 18.90
CA ASN A 60 25.13 4.12 19.83
C ASN A 60 24.26 4.54 21.01
N PHE A 61 23.07 5.10 20.73
CA PHE A 61 22.12 5.41 21.79
C PHE A 61 21.69 4.11 22.51
N PRO A 62 21.77 4.03 23.85
CA PRO A 62 21.53 2.79 24.55
C PRO A 62 20.05 2.37 24.48
N ALA A 63 19.81 1.10 24.19
CA ALA A 63 18.55 0.38 24.37
C ALA A 63 17.34 0.80 23.52
N ILE A 64 17.43 1.90 22.77
CA ILE A 64 16.37 2.40 21.91
C ILE A 64 16.97 3.00 20.64
N ASP A 65 16.41 2.69 19.48
CA ASP A 65 16.89 3.19 18.19
C ASP A 65 16.12 4.45 17.77
N LEU A 66 14.82 4.48 18.08
CA LEU A 66 13.90 5.54 17.67
C LEU A 66 13.14 6.10 18.86
N ALA A 67 12.79 7.39 18.83
CA ALA A 67 11.89 7.98 19.82
C ALA A 67 11.07 9.16 19.29
N ASP A 68 9.93 9.38 19.93
CA ASP A 68 9.08 10.57 19.83
C ASP A 68 9.05 11.24 21.22
N ASN A 69 9.73 12.37 21.33
CA ASN A 69 9.84 13.11 22.59
C ASN A 69 8.51 13.78 22.99
N GLN A 70 7.65 14.14 22.04
CA GLN A 70 6.38 14.81 22.32
C GLN A 70 5.38 13.81 22.90
N LYS A 71 5.30 12.61 22.30
CA LYS A 71 4.44 11.52 22.78
C LYS A 71 5.07 10.66 23.87
N LYS A 72 6.31 10.96 24.28
CA LYS A 72 7.10 10.20 25.27
C LYS A 72 7.14 8.70 24.94
N LEU A 73 7.39 8.39 23.68
CA LEU A 73 7.41 7.03 23.16
C LEU A 73 8.82 6.67 22.67
N ALA A 74 9.28 5.48 23.00
CA ALA A 74 10.54 4.94 22.51
C ALA A 74 10.31 3.60 21.79
N VAL A 75 11.15 3.32 20.79
CA VAL A 75 11.10 2.09 20.00
C VAL A 75 12.51 1.51 19.89
N GLN A 76 12.66 0.26 20.32
CA GLN A 76 13.77 -0.59 19.92
C GLN A 76 13.34 -1.40 18.71
N VAL A 77 14.15 -1.36 17.66
CA VAL A 77 13.96 -2.11 16.43
C VAL A 77 14.94 -3.27 16.41
N THR A 78 14.46 -4.47 16.09
CA THR A 78 15.34 -5.60 15.84
C THR A 78 14.70 -6.56 14.84
N THR A 79 15.50 -7.30 14.08
CA THR A 79 14.93 -8.30 13.15
C THR A 79 14.30 -9.46 13.91
N ASN A 80 14.96 -9.93 14.98
CA ASN A 80 14.50 -11.04 15.80
C ASN A 80 14.59 -10.63 17.27
N ALA A 81 13.44 -10.42 17.91
CA ALA A 81 13.33 -10.10 19.33
C ALA A 81 13.35 -11.40 20.14
N THR A 82 14.57 -11.90 20.42
CA THR A 82 14.78 -13.05 21.29
C THR A 82 14.67 -12.66 22.76
N PRO A 83 14.42 -13.61 23.68
CA PRO A 83 14.26 -13.27 25.08
C PRO A 83 15.46 -12.53 25.67
N THR A 84 16.66 -12.98 25.33
CA THR A 84 17.91 -12.32 25.73
C THR A 84 18.01 -10.87 25.25
N LYS A 85 17.51 -10.55 24.04
CA LYS A 85 17.49 -9.17 23.54
C LYS A 85 16.44 -8.34 24.26
N ILE A 86 15.26 -8.91 24.51
CA ILE A 86 14.16 -8.27 25.25
C ILE A 86 14.63 -7.88 26.66
N ASP A 87 15.20 -8.82 27.41
CA ASP A 87 15.72 -8.57 28.76
C ASP A 87 16.82 -7.52 28.76
N LYS A 88 17.76 -7.59 27.81
CA LYS A 88 18.84 -6.61 27.67
C LYS A 88 18.29 -5.22 27.40
N THR A 89 17.30 -5.09 26.51
CA THR A 89 16.65 -3.82 26.19
C THR A 89 15.92 -3.26 27.41
N ILE A 90 15.13 -4.06 28.13
CA ILE A 90 14.42 -3.62 29.33
C ILE A 90 15.42 -3.19 30.42
N ALA A 91 16.42 -4.01 30.71
CA ALA A 91 17.43 -3.69 31.72
C ALA A 91 18.18 -2.40 31.38
N ALA A 92 18.53 -2.19 30.11
CA ALA A 92 19.20 -0.97 29.68
C ALA A 92 18.27 0.26 29.65
N PHE A 93 16.97 0.07 29.44
CA PHE A 93 15.96 1.12 29.50
C PHE A 93 15.69 1.60 30.94
N GLU A 94 15.73 0.69 31.91
CA GLU A 94 15.56 0.99 33.34
C GLU A 94 16.87 1.40 34.03
N LYS A 95 18.02 1.16 33.39
CA LYS A 95 19.32 1.49 33.97
C LYS A 95 19.43 2.99 34.22
N LYS A 96 19.66 3.35 35.48
CA LYS A 96 19.94 4.72 35.89
C LYS A 96 21.34 5.14 35.47
N ASN A 97 21.46 6.35 34.97
CA ASN A 97 22.75 7.00 34.74
C ASN A 97 23.33 7.55 36.06
N GLU A 98 24.50 8.19 35.98
CA GLU A 98 25.19 8.82 37.13
C GLU A 98 24.35 9.90 37.83
N LEU A 99 23.35 10.47 37.15
CA LEU A 99 22.41 11.46 37.68
C LEU A 99 21.14 10.82 38.27
N GLY A 100 21.07 9.49 38.34
CA GLY A 100 19.94 8.75 38.89
C GLY A 100 18.71 8.66 37.98
N VAL A 101 18.81 9.13 36.73
CA VAL A 101 17.72 9.17 35.75
C VAL A 101 17.85 8.02 34.75
N SER A 102 16.75 7.38 34.38
CA SER A 102 16.66 6.31 33.39
C SER A 102 15.88 6.74 32.14
N LEU A 103 15.92 5.94 31.07
CA LEU A 103 15.11 6.21 29.87
C LEU A 103 13.61 6.05 30.15
N LYS A 104 13.26 5.15 31.08
CA LYS A 104 11.90 4.97 31.58
C LYS A 104 11.31 6.22 32.22
N ASP A 105 12.11 7.06 32.84
CA ASP A 105 11.64 8.32 33.43
C ASP A 105 11.27 9.36 32.35
N ARG A 106 11.85 9.22 31.15
CA ARG A 106 11.64 10.13 30.02
C ARG A 106 10.54 9.65 29.08
N TYR A 107 10.46 8.35 28.82
CA TYR A 107 9.50 7.75 27.88
C TYR A 107 8.54 6.84 28.62
N SER A 108 7.25 7.16 28.55
CA SER A 108 6.17 6.42 29.22
C SER A 108 5.86 5.07 28.58
N ILE A 109 6.19 4.89 27.30
CA ILE A 109 5.94 3.66 26.57
C ILE A 109 7.20 3.25 25.80
N LEU A 110 7.56 1.97 25.93
CA LEU A 110 8.60 1.31 25.15
C LEU A 110 7.98 0.28 24.22
N TYR A 111 8.17 0.43 22.92
CA TYR A 111 7.89 -0.61 21.94
C TYR A 111 9.19 -1.38 21.63
N ILE A 112 9.13 -2.70 21.63
CA ILE A 112 10.21 -3.55 21.11
C ILE A 112 9.64 -4.27 19.89
N LEU A 113 10.09 -3.85 18.70
CA LEU A 113 9.67 -4.40 17.43
C LEU A 113 10.60 -5.54 17.01
N GLY A 114 10.06 -6.75 16.91
CA GLY A 114 10.72 -7.87 16.24
C GLY A 114 10.18 -8.02 14.83
N PHE A 115 10.89 -7.49 13.83
CA PHE A 115 10.37 -7.37 12.47
C PHE A 115 10.08 -8.73 11.81
N CYS A 116 10.98 -9.71 11.96
CA CYS A 116 10.80 -11.08 11.45
C CYS A 116 10.22 -12.02 12.51
N LYS A 117 10.60 -11.84 13.78
CA LYS A 117 10.16 -12.72 14.86
C LYS A 117 10.15 -12.01 16.21
N VAL A 118 9.13 -12.31 17.01
CA VAL A 118 9.04 -11.95 18.42
C VAL A 118 8.87 -13.21 19.25
N SER A 119 9.69 -13.36 20.29
CA SER A 119 9.51 -14.41 21.29
C SER A 119 8.51 -13.99 22.36
N LYS A 120 7.64 -14.91 22.78
CA LYS A 120 6.80 -14.69 23.96
C LYS A 120 7.68 -14.47 25.18
N HIS A 121 7.44 -13.40 25.91
CA HIS A 121 8.17 -13.05 27.13
C HIS A 121 7.26 -12.25 28.05
N THR A 122 7.40 -12.47 29.35
CA THR A 122 6.84 -11.57 30.36
C THR A 122 7.52 -10.21 30.26
N ILE A 123 6.75 -9.15 30.13
CA ILE A 123 7.27 -7.78 30.02
C ILE A 123 6.58 -6.86 31.04
N PRO A 124 7.24 -5.77 31.46
CA PRO A 124 6.62 -4.74 32.29
C PRO A 124 5.44 -4.04 31.58
N SER A 125 4.54 -3.44 32.35
CA SER A 125 3.31 -2.79 31.83
C SER A 125 3.55 -1.61 30.88
N TYR A 126 4.69 -0.94 31.00
CA TYR A 126 5.08 0.17 30.10
C TYR A 126 5.69 -0.33 28.78
N CYS A 127 5.99 -1.62 28.66
CA CYS A 127 6.63 -2.22 27.51
C CYS A 127 5.59 -2.96 26.64
N LYS A 128 5.71 -2.84 25.31
CA LYS A 128 4.90 -3.54 24.33
C LYS A 128 5.80 -4.30 23.37
N LEU A 129 5.70 -5.62 23.35
CA LEU A 129 6.30 -6.45 22.31
C LEU A 129 5.39 -6.42 21.09
N ILE A 130 5.90 -5.96 19.95
CA ILE A 130 5.13 -5.89 18.71
C ILE A 130 5.88 -6.56 17.57
N ASP A 131 5.13 -7.07 16.61
CA ASP A 131 5.61 -7.60 15.34
C ASP A 131 4.91 -6.87 14.17
N THR A 132 5.14 -7.33 12.95
CA THR A 132 4.45 -6.77 11.77
C THR A 132 2.94 -7.09 11.77
N SER A 133 2.52 -8.17 12.42
CA SER A 133 1.11 -8.52 12.59
C SER A 133 0.35 -7.48 13.41
N PHE A 134 0.96 -6.95 14.48
CA PHE A 134 0.41 -5.83 15.26
C PHE A 134 0.17 -4.60 14.37
N LEU A 135 1.13 -4.25 13.50
CA LEU A 135 1.02 -3.10 12.60
C LEU A 135 -0.09 -3.28 11.57
N ILE A 136 -0.23 -4.49 11.01
CA ILE A 136 -1.32 -4.83 10.10
C ILE A 136 -2.68 -4.79 10.82
N GLY A 137 -2.75 -5.30 12.06
CA GLY A 137 -3.95 -5.23 12.89
C GLY A 137 -4.42 -3.79 13.11
N GLU A 138 -3.50 -2.89 13.46
CA GLU A 138 -3.82 -1.45 13.61
C GLU A 138 -4.30 -0.82 12.30
N LEU A 139 -3.80 -1.25 11.14
CA LEU A 139 -4.31 -0.78 9.84
C LEU A 139 -5.72 -1.30 9.56
N CYS A 140 -5.98 -2.58 9.85
CA CYS A 140 -7.30 -3.19 9.70
C CYS A 140 -8.34 -2.50 10.59
N ASP A 141 -7.99 -2.24 11.85
CA ASP A 141 -8.89 -1.60 12.83
C ASP A 141 -9.24 -0.16 12.44
N LYS A 142 -8.29 0.56 11.83
CA LYS A 142 -8.52 1.94 11.36
C LYS A 142 -9.24 1.99 10.02
N ALA A 143 -9.13 0.93 9.22
CA ALA A 143 -9.74 0.82 7.89
C ALA A 143 -9.48 2.04 6.99
N ASP A 144 -8.31 2.66 7.12
CA ASP A 144 -7.92 3.85 6.34
C ASP A 144 -7.04 3.40 5.16
N GLU A 145 -7.58 3.54 3.96
CA GLU A 145 -6.91 3.14 2.73
C GLU A 145 -5.60 3.91 2.51
N ASP A 146 -5.59 5.22 2.77
CA ASP A 146 -4.39 6.05 2.59
C ASP A 146 -3.26 5.62 3.53
N MET A 147 -3.59 5.20 4.75
CA MET A 147 -2.60 4.67 5.70
C MET A 147 -1.96 3.37 5.16
N ILE A 148 -2.76 2.48 4.57
CA ILE A 148 -2.27 1.23 3.95
C ILE A 148 -1.35 1.55 2.78
N HIS A 149 -1.75 2.47 1.91
CA HIS A 149 -0.93 2.86 0.76
C HIS A 149 0.37 3.55 1.16
N ASN A 150 0.34 4.38 2.19
CA ASN A 150 1.57 4.98 2.73
C ASN A 150 2.52 3.90 3.29
N MET A 151 1.98 2.84 3.91
CA MET A 151 2.80 1.71 4.38
C MET A 151 3.38 0.88 3.22
N LEU A 152 2.56 0.60 2.20
CA LEU A 152 3.00 -0.07 0.98
C LEU A 152 4.11 0.71 0.26
N ASP A 153 3.97 2.03 0.12
CA ASP A 153 5.00 2.88 -0.48
C ASP A 153 6.29 2.87 0.36
N ALA A 154 6.18 2.86 1.68
CA ALA A 154 7.34 2.80 2.58
C ALA A 154 8.13 1.49 2.39
N ILE A 155 7.44 0.35 2.30
CA ILE A 155 8.10 -0.95 2.08
C ILE A 155 8.79 -0.97 0.71
N ARG A 156 8.10 -0.53 -0.35
CA ARG A 156 8.65 -0.58 -1.71
C ARG A 156 9.82 0.37 -1.95
N ARG A 157 9.88 1.53 -1.28
CA ARG A 157 11.05 2.44 -1.37
C ARG A 157 12.36 1.81 -0.88
N HIS A 158 12.27 0.77 -0.07
CA HIS A 158 13.44 0.08 0.49
C HIS A 158 13.75 -1.22 -0.26
N GLN A 159 13.14 -1.44 -1.44
CA GLN A 159 13.35 -2.63 -2.25
C GLN A 159 13.92 -2.32 -3.65
N ASP A 160 14.98 -3.02 -4.05
CA ASP A 160 15.43 -3.20 -5.45
C ASP A 160 14.80 -4.51 -6.01
N TYR A 161 13.47 -4.52 -6.17
CA TYR A 161 12.64 -5.75 -6.32
C TYR A 161 11.88 -5.90 -7.64
N THR A 162 12.28 -5.24 -8.72
CA THR A 162 11.54 -5.26 -9.99
C THR A 162 11.32 -6.66 -10.60
N SER A 163 12.01 -7.71 -10.13
CA SER A 163 11.93 -9.09 -10.64
C SER A 163 11.17 -10.09 -9.75
N LEU A 164 10.70 -9.71 -8.56
CA LEU A 164 9.96 -10.59 -7.64
C LEU A 164 8.67 -9.91 -7.17
N HIS A 165 7.71 -9.71 -8.07
CA HIS A 165 6.44 -9.06 -7.73
C HIS A 165 5.58 -9.97 -6.82
N PRO A 166 5.30 -9.60 -5.56
CA PRO A 166 4.65 -10.50 -4.60
C PRO A 166 3.11 -10.49 -4.67
N TRP A 167 2.54 -9.72 -5.58
CA TRP A 167 1.10 -9.49 -5.64
C TRP A 167 0.42 -10.53 -6.51
N ASN A 168 -0.67 -11.08 -5.99
CA ASN A 168 -1.48 -12.06 -6.70
C ASN A 168 -2.20 -11.41 -7.88
N ASP A 169 -2.37 -12.17 -8.96
CA ASP A 169 -3.22 -11.84 -10.10
C ASP A 169 -4.64 -11.47 -9.65
N LYS A 170 -5.27 -12.33 -8.85
CA LYS A 170 -6.66 -12.13 -8.39
C LYS A 170 -6.82 -10.83 -7.59
N ASP A 171 -5.95 -10.58 -6.63
CA ASP A 171 -6.01 -9.37 -5.80
C ASP A 171 -5.75 -8.11 -6.62
N SER A 172 -4.80 -8.19 -7.56
CA SER A 172 -4.51 -7.09 -8.49
C SER A 172 -5.69 -6.80 -9.41
N LEU A 173 -6.35 -7.85 -9.93
CA LEU A 173 -7.56 -7.72 -10.73
C LEU A 173 -8.71 -7.10 -9.92
N GLU A 174 -8.93 -7.54 -8.69
CA GLU A 174 -9.98 -6.97 -7.82
C GLU A 174 -9.78 -5.47 -7.61
N ILE A 175 -8.53 -5.01 -7.42
CA ILE A 175 -8.22 -3.58 -7.30
C ILE A 175 -8.54 -2.83 -8.60
N VAL A 176 -8.12 -3.37 -9.75
CA VAL A 176 -8.44 -2.78 -11.07
C VAL A 176 -9.96 -2.68 -11.26
N LEU A 177 -10.70 -3.75 -10.99
CA LEU A 177 -12.16 -3.79 -11.13
C LEU A 177 -12.85 -2.77 -10.22
N ASN A 178 -12.35 -2.56 -9.00
CA ASN A 178 -12.85 -1.51 -8.11
C ASN A 178 -12.62 -0.10 -8.68
N VAL A 179 -11.50 0.14 -9.36
CA VAL A 179 -11.24 1.42 -10.04
C VAL A 179 -12.14 1.58 -11.27
N ILE A 180 -12.38 0.52 -12.04
CA ILE A 180 -13.34 0.52 -13.16
C ILE A 180 -14.76 0.79 -12.66
N ASN A 181 -15.15 0.24 -11.50
CA ASN A 181 -16.46 0.43 -10.88
C ASN A 181 -16.68 1.84 -10.31
N ARG A 182 -15.75 2.78 -10.54
CA ARG A 182 -15.95 4.22 -10.28
C ARG A 182 -16.79 4.85 -11.39
N ASN A 183 -17.19 6.11 -11.19
CA ASN A 183 -18.22 6.77 -12.00
C ASN A 183 -17.93 6.86 -13.51
N ALA A 184 -16.66 6.90 -13.93
CA ALA A 184 -16.28 7.14 -15.34
C ALA A 184 -16.86 6.12 -16.34
N ILE A 185 -17.10 4.88 -15.90
CA ILE A 185 -17.70 3.82 -16.74
C ILE A 185 -19.21 3.70 -16.53
N LYS A 186 -19.71 4.06 -15.35
CA LYS A 186 -21.09 3.77 -14.95
C LYS A 186 -22.10 4.74 -15.54
N HIS A 187 -21.72 5.97 -15.82
CA HIS A 187 -22.64 6.96 -16.37
C HIS A 187 -22.64 6.94 -17.89
N ARG A 188 -23.83 7.01 -18.48
CA ARG A 188 -23.98 7.26 -19.91
C ARG A 188 -23.54 8.67 -20.26
N MET A 189 -23.12 8.87 -21.50
CA MET A 189 -22.69 10.19 -22.00
C MET A 189 -23.77 11.27 -21.84
N SER A 190 -25.05 10.90 -21.98
CA SER A 190 -26.19 11.81 -21.78
C SER A 190 -26.38 12.27 -20.33
N CYS A 191 -25.83 11.51 -19.37
CA CYS A 191 -25.88 11.82 -17.93
C CYS A 191 -24.49 12.22 -17.38
N GLU A 192 -23.49 12.39 -18.24
CA GLU A 192 -22.12 12.70 -17.82
C GLU A 192 -22.06 14.17 -17.38
N GLY A 193 -22.03 14.39 -16.07
CA GLY A 193 -22.04 15.76 -15.51
C GLY A 193 -20.76 16.54 -15.78
N ASN A 194 -19.61 15.86 -15.89
CA ASN A 194 -18.32 16.49 -16.19
C ASN A 194 -17.43 15.58 -17.03
N LEU A 195 -17.22 15.97 -18.28
CA LEU A 195 -16.37 15.25 -19.23
C LEU A 195 -14.90 15.20 -18.79
N SER A 196 -14.39 16.24 -18.13
CA SER A 196 -13.01 16.27 -17.61
C SER A 196 -12.78 15.24 -16.50
N ASP A 197 -13.76 15.10 -15.60
CA ASP A 197 -13.71 14.10 -14.52
C ASP A 197 -13.79 12.69 -15.08
N MET A 198 -14.66 12.47 -16.07
CA MET A 198 -14.75 11.20 -16.80
C MET A 198 -13.39 10.85 -17.43
N LEU A 199 -12.80 11.76 -18.22
CA LEU A 199 -11.50 11.56 -18.87
C LEU A 199 -10.39 11.28 -17.85
N THR A 200 -10.42 11.95 -16.69
CA THR A 200 -9.50 11.71 -15.59
C THR A 200 -9.66 10.28 -15.05
N GLY A 201 -10.89 9.81 -14.83
CA GLY A 201 -11.16 8.44 -14.44
C GLY A 201 -10.71 7.40 -15.46
N LEU A 202 -10.94 7.62 -16.77
CA LEU A 202 -10.46 6.72 -17.83
C LEU A 202 -8.91 6.66 -17.83
N LYS A 203 -8.25 7.78 -17.59
CA LYS A 203 -6.79 7.85 -17.46
C LYS A 203 -6.29 7.10 -16.23
N GLU A 204 -6.97 7.21 -15.10
CA GLU A 204 -6.64 6.43 -13.89
C GLU A 204 -6.76 4.93 -14.13
N ILE A 205 -7.80 4.48 -14.86
CA ILE A 205 -7.96 3.07 -15.24
C ILE A 205 -6.79 2.62 -16.13
N ASN A 206 -6.41 3.39 -17.14
CA ASN A 206 -5.26 3.07 -17.98
C ASN A 206 -3.93 3.07 -17.20
N GLU A 207 -3.75 4.00 -16.26
CA GLU A 207 -2.54 4.07 -15.43
C GLU A 207 -2.43 2.84 -14.51
N ILE A 208 -3.53 2.45 -13.85
CA ILE A 208 -3.52 1.29 -12.96
C ILE A 208 -3.34 -0.02 -13.72
N ILE A 209 -3.93 -0.18 -14.90
CA ILE A 209 -3.70 -1.37 -15.74
C ILE A 209 -2.27 -1.41 -16.25
N GLY A 210 -1.79 -0.32 -16.86
CA GLY A 210 -0.50 -0.29 -17.54
C GLY A 210 0.69 -0.31 -16.59
N LYS A 211 0.61 0.46 -15.49
CA LYS A 211 1.74 0.67 -14.56
C LYS A 211 1.51 0.05 -13.19
N GLY A 212 0.25 -0.25 -12.85
CA GLY A 212 -0.09 -0.63 -11.49
C GLY A 212 -0.15 0.56 -10.52
N THR A 213 -0.08 1.80 -11.01
CA THR A 213 -0.05 3.02 -10.19
C THR A 213 -1.27 3.92 -10.40
N ILE A 214 -1.64 4.68 -9.39
CA ILE A 214 -2.51 5.85 -9.51
C ILE A 214 -1.85 7.00 -8.77
N GLN A 215 -1.62 8.13 -9.45
CA GLN A 215 -1.00 9.32 -8.84
C GLN A 215 0.35 9.00 -8.17
N ARG A 216 1.18 8.18 -8.83
CA ARG A 216 2.50 7.71 -8.36
C ARG A 216 2.49 6.78 -7.14
N LYS A 217 1.32 6.43 -6.61
CA LYS A 217 1.16 5.39 -5.58
C LYS A 217 0.90 4.06 -6.27
N GLN A 218 1.71 3.04 -6.00
CA GLN A 218 1.54 1.72 -6.60
C GLN A 218 0.40 0.99 -5.87
N ARG A 219 -0.62 0.56 -6.61
CA ARG A 219 -1.89 0.00 -6.11
C ARG A 219 -2.06 -1.48 -6.45
N CYS A 220 -1.70 -1.88 -7.66
CA CYS A 220 -1.66 -3.28 -8.12
C CYS A 220 -0.43 -3.50 -9.01
N LYS A 221 -0.22 -4.72 -9.51
CA LYS A 221 0.89 -4.96 -10.44
C LYS A 221 0.54 -4.47 -11.84
N SER A 222 1.56 -4.20 -12.64
CA SER A 222 1.34 -3.87 -14.05
C SER A 222 0.76 -5.08 -14.78
N ILE A 223 0.00 -4.85 -15.85
CA ILE A 223 -0.43 -5.89 -16.79
C ILE A 223 0.72 -6.80 -17.26
N ALA A 224 1.96 -6.30 -17.33
CA ALA A 224 3.13 -7.09 -17.71
C ALA A 224 3.49 -8.18 -16.69
N ASP A 225 3.10 -7.97 -15.43
CA ASP A 225 3.41 -8.86 -14.30
C ASP A 225 2.26 -9.84 -13.97
N PHE A 226 1.16 -9.78 -14.73
CA PHE A 226 0.08 -10.76 -14.61
C PHE A 226 0.49 -12.09 -15.25
N LYS A 227 0.25 -13.20 -14.53
CA LYS A 227 0.56 -14.55 -15.03
C LYS A 227 -0.65 -15.15 -15.75
N ASP A 228 -1.85 -14.91 -15.23
CA ASP A 228 -3.11 -15.36 -15.81
C ASP A 228 -3.40 -14.69 -17.16
N GLN A 229 -3.39 -15.50 -18.22
CA GLN A 229 -3.60 -15.03 -19.59
C GLN A 229 -5.04 -14.56 -19.85
N SER A 230 -6.04 -15.08 -19.12
CA SER A 230 -7.42 -14.61 -19.25
C SER A 230 -7.56 -13.19 -18.72
N MET A 231 -6.93 -12.89 -17.57
CA MET A 231 -6.86 -11.54 -17.01
C MET A 231 -6.10 -10.60 -17.93
N VAL A 232 -4.95 -11.01 -18.48
CA VAL A 232 -4.18 -10.18 -19.44
C VAL A 232 -5.02 -9.84 -20.66
N LYS A 233 -5.76 -10.81 -21.23
CA LYS A 233 -6.65 -10.56 -22.38
C LYS A 233 -7.76 -9.58 -22.02
N PHE A 234 -8.40 -9.75 -20.87
CA PHE A 234 -9.41 -8.83 -20.36
C PHE A 234 -8.84 -7.40 -20.21
N LEU A 235 -7.72 -7.25 -19.51
CA LEU A 235 -7.09 -5.95 -19.24
C LEU A 235 -6.68 -5.23 -20.54
N ARG A 236 -6.21 -5.97 -21.56
CA ARG A 236 -5.95 -5.43 -22.90
C ARG A 236 -7.24 -4.96 -23.56
N SER A 237 -8.28 -5.78 -23.57
CA SER A 237 -9.59 -5.41 -24.14
C SER A 237 -10.16 -4.14 -23.52
N VAL A 238 -10.06 -4.00 -22.19
CA VAL A 238 -10.48 -2.77 -21.50
C VAL A 238 -9.63 -1.58 -21.96
N THR A 239 -8.31 -1.73 -22.02
CA THR A 239 -7.41 -0.66 -22.49
C THR A 239 -7.73 -0.23 -23.92
N ASP A 240 -8.08 -1.17 -24.79
CA ASP A 240 -8.48 -0.91 -26.18
C ASP A 240 -9.82 -0.14 -26.24
N ASP A 241 -10.84 -0.58 -25.50
CA ASP A 241 -12.13 0.09 -25.40
C ASP A 241 -11.98 1.53 -24.88
N LEU A 242 -11.16 1.73 -23.84
CA LEU A 242 -10.87 3.07 -23.29
C LEU A 242 -10.12 3.95 -24.29
N SER A 243 -9.20 3.38 -25.07
CA SER A 243 -8.48 4.09 -26.11
C SER A 243 -9.41 4.53 -27.23
N HIS A 244 -10.41 3.71 -27.59
CA HIS A 244 -11.46 4.09 -28.55
C HIS A 244 -12.33 5.23 -28.02
N ILE A 245 -12.77 5.17 -26.76
CA ILE A 245 -13.52 6.28 -26.13
C ILE A 245 -12.70 7.57 -26.18
N GLN A 246 -11.43 7.52 -25.81
CA GLN A 246 -10.54 8.67 -25.85
C GLN A 246 -10.36 9.24 -27.28
N ALA A 247 -10.26 8.38 -28.28
CA ALA A 247 -10.14 8.78 -29.68
C ALA A 247 -11.40 9.50 -30.18
N ILE A 248 -12.60 9.00 -29.84
CA ILE A 248 -13.88 9.63 -30.18
C ILE A 248 -13.96 11.03 -29.55
N ILE A 249 -13.59 11.16 -28.28
CA ILE A 249 -13.60 12.45 -27.56
C ILE A 249 -12.60 13.42 -28.17
N ASN A 250 -11.37 12.96 -28.47
CA ASN A 250 -10.34 13.81 -29.07
C ASN A 250 -10.73 14.30 -30.46
N LYS A 251 -11.39 13.47 -31.28
CA LYS A 251 -11.97 13.87 -32.57
C LYS A 251 -13.07 14.93 -32.41
N SER A 252 -13.79 14.88 -31.30
CA SER A 252 -14.92 15.77 -30.99
C SER A 252 -14.51 17.11 -30.36
N ARG A 253 -13.20 17.35 -30.15
CA ARG A 253 -12.67 18.62 -29.64
C ARG A 253 -12.75 19.69 -30.72
N VAL A 254 -13.29 20.85 -30.35
CA VAL A 254 -13.41 22.01 -31.26
C VAL A 254 -12.39 23.06 -30.83
N ASN A 255 -11.35 23.26 -31.65
CA ASN A 255 -10.15 24.07 -31.37
C ASN A 255 -9.31 23.55 -30.19
N ASP A 256 -8.11 24.11 -29.98
CA ASP A 256 -7.16 23.77 -28.88
C ASP A 256 -7.70 24.07 -27.45
N GLY A 257 -9.02 24.29 -27.30
CA GLY A 257 -9.68 24.57 -26.03
C GLY A 257 -10.37 23.36 -25.40
N ASP A 258 -10.96 23.57 -24.22
CA ASP A 258 -11.67 22.53 -23.43
C ASP A 258 -13.09 22.20 -23.95
N PHE A 259 -13.54 22.80 -25.05
CA PHE A 259 -14.88 22.60 -25.59
C PHE A 259 -14.94 21.33 -26.45
N VAL A 260 -15.77 20.36 -26.02
CA VAL A 260 -15.97 19.09 -26.73
C VAL A 260 -17.42 18.99 -27.18
N ASN A 261 -17.62 18.83 -28.50
CA ASN A 261 -18.93 18.63 -29.10
C ASN A 261 -19.04 17.20 -29.64
N VAL A 262 -19.50 16.27 -28.79
CA VAL A 262 -19.68 14.87 -29.16
C VAL A 262 -21.01 14.70 -29.90
N SER A 263 -20.99 14.10 -31.08
CA SER A 263 -22.21 13.83 -31.84
C SER A 263 -23.10 12.79 -31.14
N TYR A 264 -24.40 12.76 -31.44
CA TYR A 264 -25.30 11.74 -30.88
C TYR A 264 -24.88 10.31 -31.22
N GLU A 265 -24.37 10.09 -32.44
CA GLU A 265 -23.83 8.79 -32.88
C GLU A 265 -22.59 8.41 -32.07
N ASP A 266 -21.67 9.35 -31.86
CA ASP A 266 -20.46 9.16 -31.05
C ASP A 266 -20.80 8.91 -29.57
N MET A 267 -21.83 9.56 -29.02
CA MET A 267 -22.33 9.30 -27.66
C MET A 267 -22.85 7.87 -27.52
N ILE A 268 -23.60 7.36 -28.51
CA ILE A 268 -24.08 5.98 -28.52
C ILE A 268 -22.91 4.99 -28.56
N GLU A 269 -21.88 5.26 -29.37
CA GLU A 269 -20.74 4.37 -29.48
C GLU A 269 -19.91 4.37 -28.18
N ILE A 270 -19.73 5.53 -27.53
CA ILE A 270 -19.10 5.60 -26.20
C ILE A 270 -19.90 4.78 -25.18
N ASP A 271 -21.23 4.93 -25.13
CA ASP A 271 -22.07 4.17 -24.20
C ASP A 271 -21.99 2.66 -24.43
N LYS A 272 -21.85 2.23 -25.68
CA LYS A 272 -21.64 0.82 -26.04
C LYS A 272 -20.27 0.32 -25.57
N LEU A 273 -19.21 1.10 -25.75
CA LEU A 273 -17.87 0.77 -25.24
C LEU A 273 -17.86 0.70 -23.71
N LYS A 274 -18.48 1.67 -23.01
CA LYS A 274 -18.65 1.63 -21.55
C LYS A 274 -19.43 0.38 -21.10
N ARG A 275 -20.46 -0.03 -21.85
CA ARG A 275 -21.20 -1.27 -21.60
C ARG A 275 -20.34 -2.51 -21.76
N ASN A 276 -19.50 -2.57 -22.79
CA ASN A 276 -18.58 -3.68 -23.00
C ASN A 276 -17.58 -3.79 -21.85
N VAL A 277 -17.01 -2.67 -21.40
CA VAL A 277 -16.13 -2.62 -20.23
C VAL A 277 -16.87 -3.11 -18.97
N ALA A 278 -18.08 -2.63 -18.71
CA ALA A 278 -18.87 -3.04 -17.54
C ALA A 278 -19.23 -4.54 -17.55
N ASN A 279 -19.68 -5.06 -18.68
CA ASN A 279 -20.05 -6.47 -18.85
C ASN A 279 -18.83 -7.39 -18.71
N SER A 280 -17.77 -7.12 -19.47
CA SER A 280 -16.53 -7.91 -19.42
C SER A 280 -15.88 -7.88 -18.03
N SER A 281 -15.96 -6.74 -17.33
CA SER A 281 -15.49 -6.61 -15.95
C SER A 281 -16.32 -7.45 -14.97
N SER A 282 -17.63 -7.50 -15.15
CA SER A 282 -18.51 -8.34 -14.32
C SER A 282 -18.31 -9.84 -14.59
N ASP A 283 -18.04 -10.20 -15.85
CA ASP A 283 -17.79 -11.59 -16.25
C ASP A 283 -16.45 -12.10 -15.74
N ILE A 284 -15.37 -11.32 -15.87
CA ILE A 284 -14.07 -11.70 -15.33
C ILE A 284 -14.08 -11.72 -13.79
N ALA A 285 -14.84 -10.82 -13.14
CA ALA A 285 -15.04 -10.85 -11.70
C ALA A 285 -15.68 -12.17 -11.26
N ARG A 286 -16.76 -12.60 -11.95
CA ARG A 286 -17.45 -13.86 -11.69
C ARG A 286 -16.54 -15.07 -11.93
N ALA A 287 -15.74 -15.05 -12.99
CA ALA A 287 -14.83 -16.14 -13.34
C ALA A 287 -13.72 -16.39 -12.30
N HIS A 288 -13.38 -15.37 -11.50
CA HIS A 288 -12.34 -15.45 -10.47
C HIS A 288 -12.86 -15.30 -9.04
N ASP A 289 -14.17 -15.50 -8.81
CA ASP A 289 -14.81 -15.40 -7.49
C ASP A 289 -14.53 -14.05 -6.81
N ILE A 290 -14.72 -12.95 -7.55
CA ILE A 290 -14.65 -11.57 -7.06
C ILE A 290 -16.07 -11.01 -7.01
N GLY A 291 -16.51 -10.55 -5.83
CA GLY A 291 -17.88 -10.09 -5.58
C GLY A 291 -18.23 -8.71 -6.15
N ILE A 292 -17.75 -8.37 -7.35
CA ILE A 292 -17.97 -7.07 -8.01
C ILE A 292 -18.89 -7.26 -9.21
N ILE A 293 -19.92 -6.43 -9.32
CA ILE A 293 -20.80 -6.31 -10.48
C ILE A 293 -20.83 -4.85 -10.89
N ILE A 294 -20.52 -4.58 -12.16
CA ILE A 294 -20.49 -3.23 -12.73
C ILE A 294 -21.70 -3.08 -13.64
N ASN A 295 -22.61 -2.19 -13.25
CA ASN A 295 -23.81 -1.86 -14.03
C ASN A 295 -23.75 -0.39 -14.48
N LEU A 296 -24.16 -0.15 -15.72
CA LEU A 296 -24.46 1.20 -16.20
C LEU A 296 -25.69 1.75 -15.46
N ILE A 297 -25.62 3.03 -15.12
CA ILE A 297 -26.70 3.78 -14.51
C ILE A 297 -27.45 4.49 -15.62
N ASP A 298 -28.75 4.21 -15.71
CA ASP A 298 -29.63 4.77 -16.75
C ASP A 298 -30.31 6.08 -16.32
N ARG A 299 -30.05 6.60 -15.11
CA ARG A 299 -30.70 7.79 -14.54
C ARG A 299 -29.81 8.56 -13.58
#